data_AF-A0A2A2GYT0-F1
#
_entry.id   AF-A0A2A2GYT0-F1
#
_cell.length_a   1.000
_cell.length_b   1.000
_cell.length_c   1.000
_cell.angle_alpha   90.00
_cell.angle_beta   90.00
_cell.angle_gamma   90.00
#
_symmetry.space_group_name_H-M   'P 1'
#
loop_
_entity.id
_entity.type
_entity.pdbx_description
1 polymer ?
#
loop_
_entity_poly.entity_id
_entity_poly.type
_entity_poly.pdbx_seq_one_letter_code
_entity_poly.pdbx_strand_id
1 'polypeptide(L)'
;MIDLADNFPVVHDMYLKLYQLSQPNLSHRFDVILFDEAQDANPVTHDIVFRQTRKLVMVGDAHQQIYRFRGAVDALHAPLLGDADRLWLTHSFRFGACVADMANALLAMNGETHQIPSFLS
;
A
#
# COMPACT_ATOMS: atom_id res chain seq x y z
N MET A 1 15.83 24.32 -11.70
CA MET A 1 15.38 23.03 -11.11
C MET A 1 15.96 22.68 -9.73
N ILE A 2 16.81 23.53 -9.12
CA ILE A 2 17.09 23.54 -7.66
C ILE A 2 17.07 24.99 -7.12
N ASP A 3 16.58 25.91 -7.94
CA ASP A 3 16.53 27.33 -7.64
C ASP A 3 15.17 27.65 -7.00
N LEU A 4 15.19 28.25 -5.82
CA LEU A 4 14.00 28.66 -5.07
C LEU A 4 13.24 29.80 -5.76
N ALA A 5 13.86 30.48 -6.72
CA ALA A 5 13.26 31.54 -7.53
C ALA A 5 12.70 31.04 -8.90
N ASP A 6 12.75 29.74 -9.16
CA ASP A 6 12.26 29.14 -10.41
C ASP A 6 10.71 29.15 -10.45
N ASN A 7 10.13 29.60 -11.58
CA ASN A 7 8.67 29.64 -11.77
C ASN A 7 8.05 28.23 -11.89
N PHE A 8 8.86 27.18 -11.99
CA PHE A 8 8.43 25.78 -11.92
C PHE A 8 8.93 25.12 -10.63
N PRO A 9 8.13 25.11 -9.54
CA PRO A 9 8.52 24.49 -8.29
C PRO A 9 8.66 22.98 -8.44
N VAL A 10 9.68 22.41 -7.80
CA VAL A 10 9.85 20.95 -7.70
C VAL A 10 8.77 20.39 -6.78
N VAL A 11 7.80 19.69 -7.34
CA VAL A 11 6.74 19.00 -6.60
C VAL A 11 7.21 17.64 -6.08
N HIS A 12 6.49 17.08 -5.10
CA HIS A 12 6.79 15.77 -4.49
C HIS A 12 7.02 14.67 -5.52
N ASP A 13 6.12 14.56 -6.49
CA ASP A 13 6.18 13.53 -7.52
C ASP A 13 7.43 13.67 -8.40
N MET A 14 7.96 14.88 -8.55
CA MET A 14 9.10 15.18 -9.40
C MET A 14 10.41 14.69 -8.79
N TYR A 15 10.70 15.03 -7.53
CA TYR A 15 11.90 14.49 -6.88
C TYR A 15 11.79 13.00 -6.58
N LEU A 16 10.58 12.49 -6.28
CA LEU A 16 10.37 11.07 -6.07
C LEU A 16 10.64 10.28 -7.36
N LYS A 17 10.23 10.83 -8.51
CA LYS A 17 10.55 10.27 -9.82
C LYS A 17 12.06 10.30 -10.11
N LEU A 18 12.74 11.41 -9.81
CA LEU A 18 14.20 11.50 -9.95
C LEU A 18 14.91 10.45 -9.07
N TYR A 19 14.44 10.26 -7.84
CA TYR A 19 14.98 9.24 -6.93
C TYR A 19 14.75 7.83 -7.48
N GLN A 20 13.56 7.51 -8.01
CA GLN A 20 13.30 6.24 -8.69
C GLN A 20 14.25 6.01 -9.88
N LEU A 21 14.46 7.04 -10.70
CA LEU A 21 15.34 6.98 -11.87
C LEU A 21 16.82 6.81 -11.51
N SER A 22 17.25 7.25 -10.32
CA SER A 22 18.62 6.99 -9.84
C SER A 22 18.86 5.54 -9.44
N GLN A 23 17.84 4.68 -9.54
CA GLN A 23 17.89 3.24 -9.23
C GLN A 23 18.48 2.98 -7.83
N PRO A 24 17.81 3.47 -6.78
CA PRO A 24 18.36 3.42 -5.44
C PRO A 24 18.45 1.97 -4.97
N ASN A 25 19.59 1.61 -4.39
CA ASN A 25 19.79 0.31 -3.78
C ASN A 25 19.73 0.42 -2.25
N LEU A 26 18.54 0.16 -1.70
CA LEU A 26 18.26 0.16 -0.26
C LEU A 26 18.85 -1.07 0.43
N SER A 27 19.17 -2.12 -0.32
CA SER A 27 19.66 -3.40 0.22
C SER A 27 21.01 -3.28 0.94
N HIS A 28 21.80 -2.25 0.69
CA HIS A 28 23.08 -2.02 1.38
C HIS A 28 22.92 -1.64 2.84
N ARG A 29 21.77 -1.08 3.22
CA ARG A 29 21.53 -0.51 4.55
C ARG A 29 20.39 -1.20 5.30
N PHE A 30 19.43 -1.75 4.58
CA PHE A 30 18.21 -2.31 5.15
C PHE A 30 18.08 -3.79 4.81
N ASP A 31 17.68 -4.59 5.80
CA ASP A 31 17.44 -6.02 5.62
C ASP A 31 15.96 -6.33 5.34
N VAL A 32 15.07 -5.44 5.78
CA VAL A 32 13.61 -5.57 5.69
C VAL A 32 13.01 -4.24 5.26
N ILE A 33 12.01 -4.30 4.39
CA ILE A 33 11.18 -3.18 3.98
C ILE A 33 9.76 -3.47 4.47
N LEU A 34 9.20 -2.53 5.24
CA LEU A 34 7.80 -2.53 5.64
C LEU A 34 7.07 -1.53 4.77
N PHE A 35 6.06 -1.98 4.04
CA PHE A 35 5.31 -1.15 3.11
C PHE A 35 3.83 -1.13 3.50
N ASP A 36 3.43 -0.01 4.09
CA ASP A 36 2.07 0.24 4.57
C ASP A 36 1.21 0.90 3.49
N GLU A 37 -0.12 0.79 3.61
CA GLU A 37 -1.12 1.30 2.66
C GLU A 37 -0.82 0.91 1.20
N ALA A 38 -0.35 -0.32 1.01
CA ALA A 38 0.16 -0.81 -0.26
C ALA A 38 -0.87 -0.76 -1.41
N GLN A 39 -2.16 -0.78 -1.10
CA GLN A 39 -3.22 -0.64 -2.10
C GLN A 39 -3.21 0.72 -2.81
N ASP A 40 -2.73 1.78 -2.15
CA ASP A 40 -2.73 3.16 -2.69
C ASP A 40 -1.35 3.60 -3.20
N ALA A 41 -0.42 2.65 -3.35
CA ALA A 41 0.91 2.91 -3.86
C ALA A 41 0.89 3.48 -5.29
N ASN A 42 1.61 4.59 -5.51
CA ASN A 42 1.85 5.08 -6.87
C ASN A 42 2.90 4.20 -7.60
N PRO A 43 2.92 4.19 -8.94
CA PRO A 43 3.83 3.32 -9.70
C PRO A 43 5.31 3.59 -9.44
N VAL A 44 5.67 4.83 -9.07
CA VAL A 44 7.04 5.23 -8.78
C VAL A 44 7.52 4.59 -7.47
N THR A 45 6.71 4.66 -6.42
CA THR A 45 6.99 4.05 -5.12
C THR A 45 7.02 2.53 -5.22
N HIS A 46 6.06 1.97 -5.97
CA HIS A 46 6.04 0.54 -6.28
C HIS A 46 7.36 0.09 -6.94
N ASP A 47 7.81 0.77 -8.01
CA ASP A 47 9.07 0.40 -8.67
C ASP A 47 10.28 0.51 -7.74
N ILE A 48 10.34 1.53 -6.87
CA ILE A 48 11.41 1.64 -5.87
C ILE A 48 11.41 0.42 -4.95
N VAL A 49 10.26 0.04 -4.38
CA VAL A 49 10.15 -1.04 -3.39
C VAL A 49 10.42 -2.42 -4.02
N PHE A 50 9.81 -2.72 -5.16
CA PHE A 50 9.91 -4.04 -5.78
C PHE A 50 11.28 -4.33 -6.44
N ARG A 51 12.10 -3.30 -6.67
CA ARG A 51 13.49 -3.49 -7.13
C ARG A 51 14.45 -3.97 -6.04
N GLN A 52 14.04 -3.88 -4.77
CA GLN A 52 14.92 -4.22 -3.67
C GLN A 52 14.97 -5.74 -3.48
N THR A 53 16.18 -6.27 -3.24
CA THR A 53 16.43 -7.72 -3.09
C THR A 53 16.29 -8.20 -1.64
N ARG A 54 15.52 -7.48 -0.83
CA ARG A 54 15.41 -7.68 0.63
C ARG A 54 14.01 -8.15 0.99
N LYS A 55 13.87 -8.62 2.24
CA LYS A 55 12.57 -9.08 2.74
C LYS A 55 11.58 -7.93 2.68
N LEU A 56 10.41 -8.19 2.13
CA LEU A 56 9.34 -7.22 1.98
C LEU A 56 8.12 -7.71 2.76
N VAL A 57 7.60 -6.86 3.63
CA VAL A 57 6.32 -7.07 4.31
C VAL A 57 5.40 -5.96 3.86
N MET A 58 4.24 -6.33 3.30
CA MET A 58 3.24 -5.38 2.82
C MET A 58 1.99 -5.48 3.68
N VAL A 59 1.45 -4.32 4.04
CA VAL A 59 0.21 -4.19 4.79
C VAL A 59 -0.71 -3.25 4.03
N GLY A 60 -1.99 -3.55 4.05
CA GLY A 60 -3.00 -2.75 3.37
C GLY A 60 -4.34 -3.47 3.34
N ASP A 61 -5.34 -2.81 2.75
CA ASP A 61 -6.68 -3.32 2.56
C ASP A 61 -7.17 -3.00 1.14
N ALA A 62 -7.37 -4.04 0.32
CA ALA A 62 -7.81 -3.89 -1.06
C ALA A 62 -9.19 -3.21 -1.19
N HIS A 63 -10.05 -3.33 -0.16
CA HIS A 63 -11.37 -2.67 -0.15
C HIS A 63 -11.29 -1.18 0.19
N GLN A 64 -10.15 -0.70 0.67
CA GLN A 64 -9.91 0.72 0.99
C GLN A 64 -9.15 1.46 -0.09
N GLN A 65 -8.98 0.87 -1.28
CA GLN A 65 -8.29 1.52 -2.38
C GLN A 65 -9.12 2.65 -3.01
N ILE A 66 -8.89 3.89 -2.56
CA ILE A 66 -9.64 5.07 -3.00
C ILE A 66 -8.85 6.02 -3.90
N TYR A 67 -7.53 5.83 -4.06
CA TYR A 67 -6.69 6.73 -4.86
C TYR A 67 -6.44 6.28 -6.30
N ARG A 68 -7.26 5.37 -6.86
CA ARG A 68 -7.14 4.92 -8.27
C ARG A 68 -7.12 6.07 -9.28
N PHE A 69 -7.86 7.15 -9.03
CA PHE A 69 -7.89 8.34 -9.90
C PHE A 69 -6.55 9.08 -10.00
N ARG A 70 -5.61 8.84 -9.08
CA ARG A 70 -4.24 9.39 -9.10
C ARG A 70 -3.24 8.42 -9.74
N GLY A 71 -3.72 7.34 -10.35
CA GLY A 71 -2.88 6.30 -10.93
C GLY A 71 -2.26 5.34 -9.90
N ALA A 72 -2.79 5.30 -8.67
CA ALA A 72 -2.41 4.27 -7.70
C ALA A 72 -2.70 2.88 -8.25
N VAL A 73 -1.76 1.96 -8.04
CA VAL A 73 -1.88 0.55 -8.45
C VAL A 73 -1.96 -0.27 -7.18
N ASP A 74 -2.87 -1.24 -7.15
CA ASP A 74 -3.01 -2.12 -6.00
C ASP A 74 -1.79 -3.05 -5.91
N ALA A 75 -0.84 -2.67 -5.06
CA ALA A 75 0.40 -3.42 -4.92
C ALA A 75 0.17 -4.75 -4.19
N LEU A 76 -0.95 -4.93 -3.46
CA LEU A 76 -1.29 -6.19 -2.77
C LEU A 76 -1.59 -7.32 -3.76
N HIS A 77 -1.92 -6.98 -5.02
CA HIS A 77 -2.18 -7.94 -6.11
C HIS A 77 -1.08 -7.97 -7.16
N ALA A 78 0.11 -7.41 -6.87
CA ALA A 78 1.24 -7.47 -7.80
C ALA A 78 1.61 -8.94 -8.11
N PRO A 79 1.82 -9.32 -9.39
CA PRO A 79 2.17 -10.70 -9.78
C PRO A 79 3.43 -11.24 -9.10
N LEU A 80 4.36 -10.34 -8.75
CA LEU A 80 5.59 -10.64 -8.02
C LEU A 80 5.35 -11.19 -6.61
N LEU A 81 4.14 -11.02 -6.06
CA LEU A 81 3.72 -11.56 -4.76
C LEU A 81 3.03 -12.93 -4.89
N GLY A 82 3.09 -13.58 -6.06
CA GLY A 82 2.42 -14.87 -6.29
C GLY A 82 2.84 -15.97 -5.29
N ASP A 83 4.13 -15.96 -4.90
CA ASP A 83 4.70 -16.93 -3.95
C ASP A 83 4.81 -16.37 -2.51
N ALA A 84 4.27 -15.18 -2.24
CA ALA A 84 4.35 -14.56 -0.93
C ALA A 84 3.33 -15.15 0.06
N ASP A 85 3.72 -15.29 1.32
CA ASP A 85 2.79 -15.64 2.39
C ASP A 85 1.72 -14.56 2.57
N ARG A 86 0.45 -14.94 2.49
CA ARG A 86 -0.70 -14.06 2.73
C ARG A 86 -1.33 -14.35 4.08
N LEU A 87 -1.43 -13.31 4.90
CA LEU A 87 -2.02 -13.36 6.23
C LEU A 87 -3.16 -12.35 6.32
N TRP A 88 -4.23 -12.72 7.03
CA TRP A 88 -5.43 -11.90 7.16
C TRP A 88 -5.59 -11.40 8.60
N LEU A 89 -5.63 -10.08 8.77
CA LEU A 89 -5.91 -9.43 10.05
C LEU A 89 -7.40 -9.07 10.11
N THR A 90 -8.23 -10.05 10.45
CA THR A 90 -9.68 -9.90 10.37
C THR A 90 -10.32 -9.22 11.57
N HIS A 91 -9.63 -9.11 12.70
CA HIS A 91 -10.28 -8.60 13.90
C HIS A 91 -10.07 -7.10 14.09
N SER A 92 -11.17 -6.39 14.29
CA SER A 92 -11.18 -4.94 14.51
C SER A 92 -11.17 -4.60 16.00
N PHE A 93 -10.30 -3.66 16.36
CA PHE A 93 -10.26 -3.02 17.68
C PHE A 93 -10.92 -1.63 17.67
N ARG A 94 -11.53 -1.21 16.55
CA ARG A 94 -11.96 0.19 16.33
C ARG A 94 -13.46 0.42 16.54
N PHE A 95 -14.29 -0.59 16.30
CA PHE A 95 -15.75 -0.47 16.31
C PHE A 95 -16.39 -1.71 16.91
N GLY A 96 -17.62 -1.61 17.44
CA GLY A 96 -18.36 -2.74 18.04
C GLY A 96 -19.13 -3.61 17.04
N ALA A 97 -19.81 -4.63 17.55
CA ALA A 97 -20.50 -5.66 16.74
C ALA A 97 -21.47 -5.10 15.69
N CYS A 98 -22.30 -4.12 16.03
CA CYS A 98 -23.28 -3.56 15.07
C CYS A 98 -22.64 -2.98 13.81
N VAL A 99 -21.47 -2.34 13.95
CA VAL A 99 -20.72 -1.78 12.81
C VAL A 99 -20.04 -2.91 12.04
N ALA A 100 -19.51 -3.91 12.74
CA ALA A 100 -18.91 -5.10 12.13
C ALA A 100 -19.90 -5.84 11.24
N ASP A 101 -21.13 -6.07 11.72
CA ASP A 101 -22.18 -6.77 10.97
C ASP A 101 -22.54 -6.03 9.69
N MET A 102 -22.71 -4.71 9.77
CA MET A 102 -22.99 -3.88 8.59
C MET A 102 -21.83 -3.89 7.60
N ALA A 103 -20.59 -3.73 8.07
CA ALA A 103 -19.41 -3.76 7.22
C ALA A 103 -19.28 -5.11 6.50
N ASN A 104 -19.47 -6.22 7.21
CA ASN A 104 -19.44 -7.57 6.65
C ASN A 104 -20.53 -7.81 5.60
N ALA A 105 -21.73 -7.26 5.82
CA ALA A 105 -22.80 -7.34 4.81
C ALA A 105 -22.41 -6.62 3.51
N LEU A 106 -21.82 -5.43 3.60
CA LEU A 106 -21.35 -4.68 2.43
C LEU A 106 -20.17 -5.37 1.73
N LEU A 107 -19.22 -5.88 2.49
CA LEU A 107 -18.04 -6.56 1.95
C LEU A 107 -18.41 -7.88 1.27
N ALA A 108 -19.37 -8.63 1.82
CA ALA A 108 -19.88 -9.86 1.20
C ALA A 108 -20.51 -9.58 -0.18
N MET A 109 -21.18 -8.44 -0.36
CA MET A 109 -21.71 -8.03 -1.67
C MET A 109 -20.60 -7.76 -2.69
N ASN A 110 -19.41 -7.38 -2.24
CA ASN A 110 -18.20 -7.20 -3.06
C ASN A 110 -17.36 -8.48 -3.20
N GLY A 111 -17.87 -9.63 -2.72
CA GLY A 111 -17.21 -10.93 -2.85
C GLY A 111 -16.16 -11.24 -1.78
N GLU A 112 -16.08 -10.43 -0.71
CA GLU A 112 -15.23 -10.76 0.43
C GLU A 112 -15.78 -11.99 1.16
N THR A 113 -14.90 -12.90 1.55
CA THR A 113 -15.24 -14.13 2.27
C THR A 113 -14.76 -14.11 3.72
N HIS A 114 -13.82 -13.23 4.06
CA HIS A 114 -13.32 -13.05 5.42
C HIS A 114 -14.21 -12.07 6.19
N GLN A 115 -14.82 -12.57 7.26
CA GLN A 115 -15.56 -11.73 8.19
C GLN A 115 -14.59 -10.87 9.00
N ILE A 116 -15.00 -9.64 9.31
CA ILE A 116 -14.28 -8.68 10.14
C ILE A 116 -14.96 -8.57 11.52
N PRO A 117 -14.74 -9.51 12.46
CA PRO A 117 -15.33 -9.45 13.78
C PRO A 117 -14.76 -8.29 14.62
N SER A 118 -15.53 -7.85 15.60
CA SER A 118 -15.11 -6.86 16.58
C SER A 118 -14.59 -7.51 17.87
N PHE A 119 -13.53 -6.95 18.45
CA PHE A 119 -13.11 -7.23 19.83
C PHE A 119 -13.87 -6.41 20.88
N LEU A 120 -14.66 -5.44 20.46
CA LEU A 120 -15.45 -4.56 21.32
C LEU A 120 -16.90 -5.07 21.35
N SER A 121 -17.37 -5.41 22.54
CA SER A 121 -18.76 -5.84 22.80
C SER A 121 -19.73 -4.66 22.72
#